data_AF-A0A5M6D306-F1
#
_entry.id   AF-A0A5M6D306-F1
#
_cell.length_a   1.000
_cell.length_b   1.000
_cell.length_c   1.000
_cell.angle_alpha   90.00
_cell.angle_beta   90.00
_cell.angle_gamma   90.00
#
_symmetry.space_group_name_H-M   'P 1'
#
loop_
_entity.id
_entity.type
_entity.pdbx_description
1 polymer ?
#
loop_
_entity_poly.entity_id
_entity_poly.type
_entity_poly.pdbx_seq_one_letter_code
_entity_poly.pdbx_strand_id
1 'polypeptide(L)'
;MADGDHATEPMPEDAAARVDRDLIARAYKKLVNKEDLTKPERAALKRHEREKEEHLRWQHYKAIPQKHWRKMSGRQTKVLNEQAARYGIPFGGAHINLPNVVRALHDFLAENAYKLARDEDDLMQGAGSPALERYREERAAIAKLDRLQREQQLLPRDEVREALGRVAAILRGAGDSLQRQFGSAAVDALYEALDDAELELDRFFGKRDSGEADGRS
;
A
#
# COMPACT_ATOMS: atom_id res chain seq x y z
N MET A 1 3.56 -52.06 -8.65
CA MET A 1 4.78 -52.20 -9.46
C MET A 1 4.36 -52.56 -10.87
N ALA A 2 4.27 -51.56 -11.73
CA ALA A 2 4.10 -51.71 -13.17
C ALA A 2 4.79 -50.49 -13.79
N ASP A 3 6.11 -50.63 -14.00
CA ASP A 3 6.92 -49.66 -14.73
C ASP A 3 6.56 -49.78 -16.22
N GLY A 4 5.72 -48.85 -16.68
CA GLY A 4 5.46 -48.63 -18.10
C GLY A 4 6.53 -47.72 -18.67
N ASP A 5 7.57 -48.32 -19.23
CA ASP A 5 8.62 -47.68 -20.01
C ASP A 5 8.03 -47.14 -21.32
N HIS A 6 7.52 -45.91 -21.28
CA HIS A 6 7.15 -45.17 -22.48
C HIS A 6 8.42 -44.68 -23.16
N ALA A 7 8.91 -45.46 -24.12
CA ALA A 7 9.89 -45.02 -25.10
C ALA A 7 9.33 -43.81 -25.87
N THR A 8 9.76 -42.62 -25.50
CA THR A 8 9.47 -41.38 -26.22
C THR A 8 10.20 -41.43 -27.56
N GLU A 9 9.49 -41.73 -28.64
CA GLU A 9 10.00 -41.55 -29.99
C GLU A 9 10.48 -40.10 -30.17
N PRO A 10 11.67 -39.85 -30.74
CA PRO A 10 12.13 -38.50 -31.01
C PRO A 10 11.23 -37.89 -32.09
N MET A 11 10.35 -36.99 -31.66
CA MET A 11 9.56 -36.11 -32.53
C MET A 11 10.46 -35.45 -33.59
N PRO A 12 9.92 -35.15 -34.79
CA PRO A 12 10.68 -34.56 -35.88
C PRO A 12 11.09 -33.13 -35.49
N GLU A 13 12.24 -32.99 -34.84
CA GLU A 13 12.99 -31.73 -34.77
C GLU A 13 13.56 -31.41 -36.16
N ASP A 14 12.60 -31.03 -37.00
CA ASP A 14 12.57 -29.90 -37.91
C ASP A 14 13.76 -29.76 -38.85
N ALA A 15 13.60 -30.30 -40.05
CA ALA A 15 14.48 -30.01 -41.19
C ALA A 15 14.67 -28.49 -41.40
N ALA A 16 13.65 -27.68 -41.08
CA ALA A 16 13.73 -26.23 -41.11
C ALA A 16 14.74 -25.67 -40.08
N ALA A 17 14.78 -26.19 -38.86
CA ALA A 17 15.73 -25.77 -37.83
C ALA A 17 17.18 -26.14 -38.20
N ARG A 18 17.39 -27.26 -38.90
CA ARG A 18 18.71 -27.67 -39.42
C ARG A 18 19.18 -26.72 -40.53
N VAL A 19 18.31 -26.39 -41.48
CA VAL A 19 18.61 -25.44 -42.57
C VAL A 19 18.92 -24.04 -42.01
N ASP A 20 18.20 -23.59 -41.00
CA ASP A 20 18.47 -22.30 -40.36
C ASP A 20 19.80 -22.31 -39.59
N ARG A 21 20.18 -23.39 -38.89
CA ARG A 21 21.50 -23.53 -38.25
C ARG A 21 22.65 -23.40 -39.26
N ASP A 22 22.52 -24.01 -40.43
CA ASP A 22 23.53 -23.95 -41.49
C ASP A 22 23.64 -22.55 -42.12
N LEU A 23 22.52 -21.83 -42.24
CA LEU A 23 22.51 -20.43 -42.67
C LEU A 23 23.15 -19.50 -41.63
N ILE A 24 22.87 -19.71 -40.35
CA ILE A 24 23.44 -18.95 -39.23
C ILE A 24 24.96 -19.17 -39.15
N ALA A 25 25.44 -20.42 -39.25
CA ALA A 25 26.86 -20.73 -39.22
C ALA A 25 27.63 -20.08 -40.39
N ARG A 26 27.05 -20.10 -41.60
CA ARG A 26 27.61 -19.40 -42.77
C ARG A 26 27.60 -17.89 -42.58
N ALA A 27 26.52 -17.32 -42.06
CA ALA A 27 26.42 -15.91 -41.75
C ALA A 27 27.50 -15.46 -40.75
N TYR A 28 27.73 -16.21 -39.67
CA TYR A 28 28.80 -15.91 -38.71
C TYR A 28 30.20 -16.00 -39.33
N LYS A 29 30.46 -17.02 -40.14
CA LYS A 29 31.76 -17.16 -40.83
C LYS A 29 32.05 -15.95 -41.74
N LYS A 30 31.05 -15.51 -42.51
CA LYS A 30 31.15 -14.30 -43.34
C LYS A 30 31.35 -13.04 -42.53
N LEU A 31 30.65 -12.89 -41.40
CA LEU A 31 30.80 -11.73 -40.51
C LEU A 31 32.24 -11.63 -39.95
N VAL A 32 32.83 -12.74 -39.52
CA VAL A 32 34.22 -12.80 -39.03
C VAL A 32 35.22 -12.44 -40.15
N ASN A 33 34.96 -12.91 -41.37
CA ASN A 33 35.78 -12.61 -42.55
C ASN A 33 35.54 -11.22 -43.15
N LYS A 34 34.60 -10.42 -42.59
CA LYS A 34 34.16 -9.12 -43.13
C LYS A 34 33.60 -9.19 -44.56
N GLU A 35 32.95 -10.31 -44.91
CA GLU A 35 32.27 -10.51 -46.19
C GLU A 35 30.80 -10.04 -46.13
N ASP A 36 30.22 -9.68 -47.28
CA ASP A 36 28.82 -9.25 -47.38
C ASP A 36 27.83 -10.41 -47.15
N LEU A 37 26.86 -10.19 -46.27
CA LEU A 37 25.78 -11.13 -45.97
C LEU A 37 24.68 -11.08 -47.02
N THR A 38 24.23 -12.24 -47.50
CA THR A 38 23.06 -12.35 -48.38
C THR A 38 21.75 -12.05 -47.63
N LYS A 39 20.69 -11.69 -48.36
CA LYS A 39 19.36 -11.43 -47.77
C LYS A 39 18.85 -12.58 -46.86
N PRO A 40 18.89 -13.87 -47.26
CA PRO A 40 18.45 -14.96 -46.39
C PRO A 40 19.34 -15.13 -45.15
N GLU A 41 20.65 -14.95 -45.27
CA GLU A 41 21.60 -15.01 -44.13
C GLU A 41 21.32 -13.91 -43.10
N ARG A 42 21.07 -12.66 -43.53
CA ARG A 42 20.70 -11.56 -42.61
C ARG A 42 19.39 -11.85 -41.89
N ALA A 43 18.39 -12.37 -42.60
CA ALA A 43 17.09 -12.70 -42.02
C ALA A 43 17.20 -13.82 -40.98
N ALA A 44 17.95 -14.89 -41.28
CA ALA A 44 18.21 -15.98 -40.36
C ALA A 44 18.99 -15.52 -39.11
N LEU A 45 20.04 -14.69 -39.31
CA LEU A 45 20.82 -14.14 -38.21
C LEU A 45 19.95 -13.28 -37.27
N LYS A 46 19.11 -12.39 -37.83
CA LYS A 46 18.20 -11.55 -37.04
C LYS A 46 17.17 -12.36 -36.24
N ARG A 47 16.64 -13.46 -36.79
CA ARG A 47 15.74 -14.38 -36.05
C ARG A 47 16.49 -15.03 -34.88
N HIS A 48 17.66 -15.57 -35.15
CA HIS A 48 18.50 -16.20 -34.14
C HIS A 48 18.92 -15.24 -33.02
N GLU A 49 19.28 -14.00 -33.35
CA GLU A 49 19.59 -12.97 -32.35
C GLU A 49 18.38 -12.66 -31.47
N ARG A 50 17.19 -12.52 -32.07
CA ARG A 50 15.94 -12.30 -31.32
C ARG A 50 15.63 -13.46 -30.38
N GLU A 51 15.75 -14.71 -30.84
CA GLU A 51 15.54 -15.91 -30.04
C GLU A 51 16.56 -16.01 -28.90
N LYS A 52 17.84 -15.71 -29.18
CA LYS A 52 18.90 -15.68 -28.18
C LYS A 52 18.65 -14.61 -27.12
N GLU A 53 18.26 -13.41 -27.52
CA GLU A 53 17.86 -12.35 -26.58
C GLU A 53 16.68 -12.77 -25.73
N GLU A 54 15.64 -13.36 -26.33
CA GLU A 54 14.48 -13.85 -25.61
C GLU A 54 14.87 -14.94 -24.60
N HIS A 55 15.72 -15.88 -25.01
CA HIS A 55 16.25 -16.91 -24.12
C HIS A 55 17.02 -16.30 -22.94
N LEU A 56 17.89 -15.32 -23.20
CA LEU A 56 18.62 -14.61 -22.15
C LEU A 56 17.67 -13.86 -21.21
N ARG A 57 16.62 -13.20 -21.72
CA ARG A 57 15.59 -12.57 -20.88
C ARG A 57 14.90 -13.59 -19.97
N TRP A 58 14.55 -14.75 -20.49
CA TRP A 58 13.97 -15.83 -19.69
C TRP A 58 14.92 -16.36 -18.62
N GLN A 59 16.21 -16.47 -18.92
CA GLN A 59 17.23 -16.81 -17.91
C GLN A 59 17.28 -15.75 -16.80
N HIS A 60 17.24 -14.46 -17.15
CA HIS A 60 17.17 -13.37 -16.18
C HIS A 60 15.91 -13.42 -15.31
N TYR A 61 14.75 -13.73 -15.88
CA TYR A 61 13.50 -13.87 -15.13
C TYR A 61 13.50 -15.07 -14.18
N LYS A 62 14.23 -16.14 -14.49
CA LYS A 62 14.35 -17.32 -13.62
C LYS A 62 15.26 -17.11 -12.40
N ALA A 63 16.12 -16.09 -12.41
CA ALA A 63 17.15 -15.89 -11.40
C ALA A 63 17.27 -14.42 -10.94
N ILE A 64 16.14 -13.76 -10.68
CA ILE A 64 16.13 -12.36 -10.24
C ILE A 64 16.76 -12.27 -8.84
N PRO A 65 17.82 -11.49 -8.61
CA PRO A 65 18.38 -11.31 -7.28
C PRO A 65 17.37 -10.68 -6.32
N GLN A 66 17.32 -11.15 -5.07
CA GLN A 66 16.39 -10.67 -4.05
C GLN A 66 16.51 -9.15 -3.81
N LYS A 67 17.71 -8.58 -3.97
CA LYS A 67 17.94 -7.12 -3.91
C LYS A 67 17.09 -6.36 -4.94
N HIS A 68 16.99 -6.86 -6.17
CA HIS A 68 16.21 -6.22 -7.23
C HIS A 68 14.71 -6.41 -6.96
N TRP A 69 14.31 -7.59 -6.52
CA TRP A 69 12.92 -7.86 -6.12
C TRP A 69 12.43 -6.96 -5.00
N ARG A 70 13.26 -6.72 -3.97
CA ARG A 70 12.95 -5.77 -2.90
C ARG A 70 12.72 -4.36 -3.43
N LYS A 71 13.58 -3.91 -4.35
CA LYS A 71 13.43 -2.59 -4.98
C LYS A 71 12.14 -2.50 -5.81
N MET A 72 11.78 -3.55 -6.55
CA MET A 72 10.56 -3.59 -7.35
C MET A 72 9.28 -3.69 -6.50
N SER A 73 9.31 -4.50 -5.43
CA SER A 73 8.14 -4.71 -4.55
C SER A 73 7.92 -3.57 -3.56
N GLY A 74 8.94 -2.76 -3.26
CA GLY A 74 8.87 -1.70 -2.25
C GLY A 74 8.74 -2.23 -0.81
N ARG A 75 9.01 -3.52 -0.58
CA ARG A 75 8.87 -4.17 0.73
C ARG A 75 10.22 -4.51 1.38
N GLN A 76 10.23 -4.58 2.71
CA GLN A 76 11.40 -5.01 3.48
C GLN A 76 11.61 -6.52 3.37
N THR A 77 12.87 -6.99 3.44
CA THR A 77 13.21 -8.43 3.37
C THR A 77 12.43 -9.28 4.37
N LYS A 78 12.31 -8.81 5.61
CA LYS A 78 11.61 -9.55 6.67
C LYS A 78 10.15 -9.81 6.30
N VAL A 79 9.46 -8.77 5.81
CA VAL A 79 8.06 -8.85 5.36
C VAL A 79 7.93 -9.82 4.20
N LEU A 80 8.82 -9.75 3.21
CA LEU A 80 8.80 -10.67 2.06
C LEU A 80 9.02 -12.13 2.51
N ASN A 81 9.96 -12.39 3.41
CA ASN A 81 10.20 -13.75 3.88
C ASN A 81 9.00 -14.29 4.68
N GLU A 82 8.37 -13.45 5.50
CA GLU A 82 7.17 -13.81 6.23
C GLU A 82 5.99 -14.10 5.28
N GLN A 83 5.79 -13.27 4.25
CA GLN A 83 4.76 -13.50 3.25
C GLN A 83 5.01 -14.77 2.43
N ALA A 84 6.26 -15.01 2.02
CA ALA A 84 6.64 -16.23 1.32
C ALA A 84 6.32 -17.47 2.16
N ALA A 85 6.62 -17.44 3.47
CA ALA A 85 6.31 -18.54 4.38
C ALA A 85 4.80 -18.68 4.64
N ARG A 86 4.08 -17.57 4.82
CA ARG A 86 2.64 -17.56 5.14
C ARG A 86 1.77 -18.01 3.97
N TYR A 87 2.11 -17.58 2.75
CA TYR A 87 1.28 -17.81 1.56
C TYR A 87 1.86 -18.88 0.62
N GLY A 88 3.02 -19.47 0.96
CA GLY A 88 3.67 -20.49 0.13
C GLY A 88 4.21 -19.95 -1.20
N ILE A 89 4.37 -18.63 -1.36
CA ILE A 89 4.81 -18.03 -2.63
C ILE A 89 6.35 -18.02 -2.69
N PRO A 90 6.98 -18.53 -3.77
CA PRO A 90 8.42 -18.79 -3.82
C PRO A 90 9.28 -17.55 -4.12
N PHE A 91 9.18 -16.49 -3.30
CA PHE A 91 10.00 -15.26 -3.41
C PHE A 91 10.87 -14.95 -2.18
N GLY A 92 10.98 -15.86 -1.20
CA GLY A 92 11.82 -15.67 0.00
C GLY A 92 13.31 -15.96 -0.19
N GLY A 93 13.69 -16.59 -1.30
CA GLY A 93 15.08 -17.00 -1.58
C GLY A 93 16.00 -15.86 -2.05
N ALA A 94 17.31 -16.15 -2.09
CA ALA A 94 18.33 -15.21 -2.59
C ALA A 94 18.16 -14.88 -4.08
N HIS A 95 17.70 -15.86 -4.86
CA HIS A 95 17.29 -15.72 -6.26
C HIS A 95 15.85 -16.15 -6.41
N ILE A 96 15.08 -15.35 -7.15
CA ILE A 96 13.65 -15.50 -7.31
C ILE A 96 13.36 -15.89 -8.76
N ASN A 97 12.63 -16.98 -8.92
CA ASN A 97 12.15 -17.46 -10.20
C ASN A 97 10.77 -16.85 -10.46
N LEU A 98 10.73 -15.79 -11.28
CA LEU A 98 9.51 -15.04 -11.58
C LEU A 98 8.39 -15.94 -12.14
N PRO A 99 8.63 -16.82 -13.13
CA PRO A 99 7.61 -17.78 -13.59
C PRO A 99 6.94 -18.57 -12.46
N ASN A 100 7.71 -19.07 -11.49
CA ASN A 100 7.17 -19.83 -10.37
C ASN A 100 6.37 -18.96 -9.42
N VAL A 101 6.81 -17.72 -9.18
CA VAL A 101 6.05 -16.75 -8.36
C VAL A 101 4.72 -16.39 -9.02
N VAL A 102 4.73 -16.12 -10.33
CA VAL A 102 3.51 -15.79 -11.08
C VAL A 102 2.53 -16.96 -11.07
N ARG A 103 3.02 -18.19 -11.28
CA ARG A 103 2.19 -19.40 -11.18
C ARG A 103 1.57 -19.53 -9.78
N ALA A 104 2.40 -19.49 -8.73
CA ALA A 104 1.92 -19.60 -7.35
C ALA A 104 0.93 -18.49 -6.98
N LEU A 105 1.09 -17.28 -7.53
CA LEU A 105 0.14 -16.19 -7.34
C LEU A 105 -1.20 -16.48 -8.03
N HIS A 106 -1.18 -16.98 -9.27
CA HIS A 106 -2.41 -17.36 -9.97
C HIS A 106 -3.12 -18.53 -9.29
N ASP A 107 -2.38 -19.53 -8.84
CA ASP A 107 -2.92 -20.66 -8.08
C ASP A 107 -3.55 -20.16 -6.77
N PHE A 108 -2.85 -19.29 -6.03
CA PHE A 108 -3.37 -18.65 -4.82
C PHE A 108 -4.66 -17.88 -5.09
N LEU A 109 -4.70 -17.07 -6.16
CA LEU A 109 -5.90 -16.31 -6.53
C LEU A 109 -7.05 -17.22 -6.92
N ALA A 110 -6.80 -18.31 -7.65
CA ALA A 110 -7.80 -19.28 -8.04
C ALA A 110 -8.38 -20.02 -6.82
N GLU A 111 -7.53 -20.48 -5.91
CA GLU A 111 -7.92 -21.15 -4.66
C GLU A 111 -8.73 -20.23 -3.73
N ASN A 112 -8.42 -18.94 -3.72
CA ASN A 112 -9.09 -17.96 -2.88
C ASN A 112 -10.15 -17.15 -3.62
N ALA A 113 -10.42 -17.45 -4.90
CA ALA A 113 -11.33 -16.66 -5.74
C ALA A 113 -12.72 -16.52 -5.10
N TYR A 114 -13.24 -17.60 -4.50
CA TYR A 114 -14.54 -17.58 -3.84
C TYR A 114 -14.56 -16.71 -2.57
N LYS A 115 -13.47 -16.67 -1.80
CA LYS A 115 -13.35 -15.82 -0.60
C LYS A 115 -13.19 -14.36 -1.00
N LEU A 116 -12.33 -14.10 -1.98
CA LEU A 116 -12.07 -12.75 -2.51
C LEU A 116 -13.31 -12.16 -3.19
N ALA A 117 -14.13 -12.98 -3.86
CA ALA A 117 -15.40 -12.57 -4.45
C ALA A 117 -16.51 -12.35 -3.39
N ARG A 118 -16.44 -13.05 -2.24
CA ARG A 118 -17.38 -12.86 -1.14
C ARG A 118 -17.13 -11.58 -0.34
N ASP A 119 -15.89 -11.12 -0.23
CA ASP A 119 -15.55 -9.93 0.57
C ASP A 119 -16.18 -8.62 0.02
N GLU A 120 -16.60 -8.56 -1.25
CA GLU A 120 -17.33 -7.40 -1.77
C GLU A 120 -18.84 -7.45 -1.50
N ASP A 121 -19.48 -8.64 -1.51
CA ASP A 121 -20.92 -8.80 -1.30
C ASP A 121 -21.31 -9.04 0.17
N ASP A 122 -20.51 -9.79 0.94
CA ASP A 122 -20.86 -10.22 2.31
C ASP A 122 -20.59 -9.13 3.36
N LEU A 123 -19.70 -8.17 3.06
CA LEU A 123 -19.53 -6.96 3.86
C LEU A 123 -20.75 -6.03 3.78
N MET A 124 -21.53 -6.14 2.69
CA MET A 124 -22.78 -5.42 2.46
C MET A 124 -24.04 -6.22 2.84
N GLN A 125 -23.97 -7.56 2.99
CA GLN A 125 -25.17 -8.40 3.17
C GLN A 125 -25.12 -9.50 4.28
N GLY A 126 -24.00 -9.75 4.96
CA GLY A 126 -23.86 -10.88 5.90
C GLY A 126 -24.12 -10.60 7.40
N ALA A 127 -24.85 -11.50 8.05
CA ALA A 127 -25.29 -11.44 9.46
C ALA A 127 -24.16 -11.58 10.51
N GLY A 128 -24.03 -10.56 11.37
CA GLY A 128 -24.02 -10.69 12.84
C GLY A 128 -22.93 -11.51 13.54
N SER A 129 -21.65 -11.18 13.39
CA SER A 129 -20.72 -11.40 14.50
C SER A 129 -20.77 -10.18 15.44
N PRO A 130 -20.98 -10.34 16.77
CA PRO A 130 -21.02 -9.22 17.71
C PRO A 130 -19.76 -8.31 17.66
N ALA A 131 -18.61 -8.87 17.26
CA ALA A 131 -17.39 -8.09 17.08
C ALA A 131 -17.42 -7.23 15.79
N LEU A 132 -18.03 -7.72 14.72
CA LEU A 132 -18.20 -6.97 13.47
C LEU A 132 -19.25 -5.87 13.61
N GLU A 133 -20.29 -6.12 14.41
CA GLU A 133 -21.31 -5.13 14.73
C GLU A 133 -20.73 -3.95 15.53
N ARG A 134 -19.96 -4.22 16.59
CA ARG A 134 -19.23 -3.17 17.33
C ARG A 134 -18.28 -2.38 16.45
N TYR A 135 -17.54 -3.06 15.56
CA TYR A 135 -16.64 -2.37 14.64
C TYR A 135 -17.40 -1.46 13.64
N ARG A 136 -18.57 -1.89 13.16
CA ARG A 136 -19.45 -1.09 12.30
C ARG A 136 -20.02 0.12 13.07
N GLU A 137 -20.45 -0.07 14.31
CA GLU A 137 -20.93 1.00 15.19
C GLU A 137 -19.83 2.04 15.48
N GLU A 138 -18.62 1.58 15.83
CA GLU A 138 -17.47 2.46 16.08
C GLU A 138 -17.11 3.25 14.82
N ARG A 139 -17.09 2.62 13.65
CA ARG A 139 -16.86 3.32 12.38
C ARG A 139 -17.96 4.30 12.03
N ALA A 140 -19.22 3.95 12.26
CA ALA A 140 -20.34 4.85 12.05
C ALA A 140 -20.26 6.06 13.00
N ALA A 141 -19.85 5.86 14.25
CA ALA A 141 -19.65 6.92 15.21
C ALA A 141 -18.51 7.87 14.78
N ILE A 142 -17.38 7.34 14.33
CA ILE A 142 -16.27 8.15 13.80
C ILE A 142 -16.73 8.94 12.57
N ALA A 143 -17.39 8.30 11.61
CA ALA A 143 -17.90 8.97 10.41
C ALA A 143 -18.91 10.07 10.74
N LYS A 144 -19.73 9.89 11.79
CA LYS A 144 -20.65 10.90 12.30
C LYS A 144 -19.89 12.10 12.88
N LEU A 145 -18.85 11.87 13.69
CA LEU A 145 -18.03 12.94 14.25
C LEU A 145 -17.31 13.74 13.15
N ASP A 146 -16.75 13.06 12.15
CA ASP A 146 -16.10 13.69 11.00
C ASP A 146 -17.09 14.55 10.20
N ARG A 147 -18.32 14.06 9.98
CA ARG A 147 -19.37 14.84 9.32
C ARG A 147 -19.73 16.09 10.13
N LEU A 148 -19.95 15.95 11.43
CA LEU A 148 -20.27 17.07 12.32
C LEU A 148 -19.14 18.11 12.39
N GLN A 149 -17.88 17.68 12.31
CA GLN A 149 -16.73 18.58 12.21
C GLN A 149 -16.74 19.35 10.87
N ARG A 150 -17.00 18.67 9.74
CA ARG A 150 -17.09 19.34 8.42
C ARG A 150 -18.28 20.29 8.33
N GLU A 151 -19.38 19.96 8.98
CA GLU A 151 -20.56 20.81 9.13
C GLU A 151 -20.35 21.94 10.15
N GLN A 152 -19.14 22.08 10.73
CA GLN A 152 -18.76 23.11 11.71
C GLN A 152 -19.61 23.08 13.00
N GLN A 153 -20.17 21.91 13.33
CA GLN A 153 -20.92 21.71 14.57
C GLN A 153 -20.02 21.31 15.75
N LEU A 154 -18.81 20.85 15.47
CA LEU A 154 -17.79 20.48 16.47
C LEU A 154 -16.50 21.23 16.21
N LEU A 155 -15.87 21.71 17.28
CA LEU A 155 -14.53 22.31 17.24
C LEU A 155 -13.47 21.30 17.69
N PRO A 156 -12.37 21.14 16.94
CA PRO A 156 -11.26 20.29 17.36
C PRO A 156 -10.58 20.85 18.60
N ARG A 157 -10.53 20.04 19.67
CA ARG A 157 -10.07 20.45 21.01
C ARG A 157 -8.67 21.05 21.01
N ASP A 158 -7.75 20.47 20.24
CA ASP A 158 -6.35 20.91 20.21
C ASP A 158 -6.21 22.31 19.60
N GLU A 159 -6.95 22.60 18.51
CA GLU A 159 -6.96 23.92 17.88
C GLU A 159 -7.58 24.97 18.80
N VAL A 160 -8.67 24.62 19.51
CA VAL A 160 -9.30 25.51 20.50
C VAL A 160 -8.33 25.82 21.64
N ARG A 161 -7.63 24.81 22.17
CA ARG A 161 -6.63 25.00 23.22
C ARG A 161 -5.50 25.91 22.76
N GLU A 162 -4.99 25.72 21.55
CA GLU A 162 -3.93 26.55 20.99
C GLU A 162 -4.39 28.00 20.78
N ALA A 163 -5.60 28.20 20.25
CA ALA A 163 -6.19 29.52 20.05
C ALA A 163 -6.40 30.25 21.38
N LEU A 164 -6.97 29.59 22.39
CA LEU A 164 -7.14 30.16 23.73
C LEU A 164 -5.80 30.48 24.39
N GLY A 165 -4.76 29.66 24.17
CA GLY A 165 -3.40 29.95 24.63
C GLY A 165 -2.85 31.26 24.05
N ARG A 166 -3.08 31.53 22.76
CA ARG A 166 -2.70 32.82 22.12
C ARG A 166 -3.48 33.99 22.71
N VAL A 167 -4.79 33.83 22.90
CA VAL A 167 -5.64 34.87 23.51
C VAL A 167 -5.15 35.21 24.93
N ALA A 168 -4.85 34.19 25.75
CA ALA A 168 -4.33 34.39 27.10
C ALA A 168 -2.99 35.14 27.12
N ALA A 169 -2.10 34.86 26.15
CA ALA A 169 -0.83 35.59 26.03
C ALA A 169 -1.05 37.08 25.69
N ILE A 170 -1.99 37.38 24.78
CA ILE A 170 -2.34 38.76 24.42
C ILE A 170 -2.92 39.51 25.62
N LEU A 171 -3.86 38.89 26.34
CA LEU A 171 -4.50 39.47 27.53
C LEU A 171 -3.48 39.75 28.64
N ARG A 172 -2.53 38.84 28.87
CA ARG A 172 -1.45 39.05 29.83
C ARG A 172 -0.59 40.26 29.46
N GLY A 173 -0.19 40.37 28.19
CA GLY A 173 0.58 41.52 27.70
C GLY A 173 -0.19 42.85 27.83
N ALA A 174 -1.51 42.83 27.63
CA ALA A 174 -2.37 43.99 27.86
C ALA A 174 -2.42 44.37 29.36
N GLY A 175 -2.58 43.39 30.25
CA GLY A 175 -2.53 43.60 31.70
C GLY A 175 -1.21 44.21 32.16
N ASP A 176 -0.07 43.67 31.72
CA ASP A 176 1.26 44.21 32.03
C ASP A 176 1.43 45.67 31.53
N SER A 177 0.76 46.02 30.43
CA SER A 177 0.81 47.37 29.85
C SER A 177 -0.08 48.34 30.63
N LEU A 178 -1.29 47.91 31.02
CA LEU A 178 -2.19 48.67 31.87
C LEU A 178 -1.56 48.94 33.25
N GLN A 179 -0.92 47.93 33.85
CA GLN A 179 -0.25 48.08 35.14
C GLN A 179 0.81 49.16 35.10
N ARG A 180 1.64 49.16 34.05
CA ARG A 180 2.75 50.11 33.87
C ARG A 180 2.25 51.53 33.63
N GLN A 181 1.16 51.69 32.89
CA GLN A 181 0.65 53.01 32.50
C GLN A 181 -0.29 53.63 33.53
N PHE A 182 -1.11 52.82 34.21
CA PHE A 182 -2.23 53.29 35.02
C PHE A 182 -2.23 52.72 36.45
N GLY A 183 -1.26 51.88 36.81
CA GLY A 183 -1.14 51.28 38.13
C GLY A 183 -2.00 50.03 38.34
N SER A 184 -2.03 49.53 39.58
CA SER A 184 -2.70 48.26 39.92
C SER A 184 -4.21 48.29 39.73
N ALA A 185 -4.86 49.41 40.07
CA ALA A 185 -6.32 49.54 39.97
C ALA A 185 -6.86 49.29 38.55
N ALA A 186 -6.09 49.63 37.52
CA ALA A 186 -6.48 49.40 36.13
C ALA A 186 -6.41 47.90 35.74
N VAL A 187 -5.49 47.15 36.36
CA VAL A 187 -5.38 45.70 36.16
C VAL A 187 -6.44 44.96 36.96
N ASP A 188 -6.75 45.43 38.18
CA ASP A 188 -7.81 44.85 39.00
C ASP A 188 -9.16 44.87 38.25
N ALA A 189 -9.48 45.99 37.58
CA ALA A 189 -10.66 46.10 36.73
C ALA A 189 -10.64 45.14 35.52
N LEU A 190 -9.46 44.83 34.97
CA LEU A 190 -9.33 43.83 33.91
C LEU A 190 -9.58 42.42 34.45
N TYR A 191 -9.07 42.08 35.64
CA TYR A 191 -9.31 40.78 36.25
C TYR A 191 -10.78 40.57 36.59
N GLU A 192 -11.45 41.58 37.18
CA GLU A 192 -12.88 41.53 37.45
C GLU A 192 -13.69 41.27 36.16
N ALA A 193 -13.33 41.93 35.05
CA ALA A 193 -13.98 41.70 33.76
C ALA A 193 -13.70 40.30 33.17
N LEU A 194 -12.53 39.70 33.47
CA LEU A 194 -12.21 38.33 33.05
C LEU A 194 -12.99 37.30 33.87
N ASP A 195 -13.13 37.52 35.17
CA ASP A 195 -13.94 36.68 36.06
C ASP A 195 -15.42 36.73 35.65
N ASP A 196 -15.95 37.91 35.33
CA ASP A 196 -17.31 38.07 34.79
C ASP A 196 -17.49 37.32 33.46
N ALA A 197 -16.49 37.38 32.58
CA ALA A 197 -16.51 36.64 31.32
C ALA A 197 -16.48 35.12 31.54
N GLU A 198 -15.70 34.62 32.50
CA GLU A 198 -15.68 33.21 32.89
C GLU A 198 -17.05 32.75 33.40
N LEU A 199 -17.69 33.54 34.28
CA LEU A 199 -19.03 33.24 34.80
C LEU A 199 -20.08 33.17 33.68
N GLU A 200 -20.04 34.08 32.71
CA GLU A 200 -20.96 34.04 31.57
C GLU A 200 -20.68 32.86 30.64
N LEU A 201 -19.42 32.49 30.43
CA LEU A 201 -19.05 31.28 29.69
C LEU A 201 -19.56 30.02 30.39
N ASP A 202 -19.36 29.90 31.70
CA ASP A 202 -19.85 28.78 32.50
C ASP A 202 -21.38 28.72 32.51
N ARG A 203 -22.06 29.86 32.55
CA ARG A 203 -23.52 29.91 32.44
C ARG A 203 -24.01 29.40 31.10
N PHE A 204 -23.31 29.72 30.01
CA PHE A 204 -23.69 29.36 28.65
C PHE A 204 -23.32 27.90 28.31
N PHE A 205 -22.16 27.43 28.76
CA PHE A 205 -21.59 26.12 28.40
C PHE A 205 -21.73 25.06 29.51
N GLY A 206 -21.66 25.43 30.79
CA GLY A 206 -21.61 24.52 31.93
C GLY A 206 -22.94 23.83 32.30
N LYS A 207 -24.08 24.30 31.80
CA LYS A 207 -25.40 23.74 32.14
C LYS A 207 -25.81 22.46 31.38
N ARG A 208 -25.00 21.93 30.47
CA ARG A 208 -25.41 20.80 29.61
C ARG A 208 -25.05 19.39 30.10
N ASP A 209 -24.19 19.24 31.10
CA ASP A 209 -23.64 17.91 31.47
C ASP A 209 -24.30 17.22 32.69
N SER A 210 -25.33 17.80 33.32
CA SER A 210 -25.96 17.19 34.51
C SER A 210 -27.22 16.35 34.23
N GLY A 211 -27.54 16.04 32.97
CA GLY A 211 -28.83 15.44 32.59
C GLY A 211 -28.83 14.01 32.06
N GLU A 212 -27.69 13.38 31.78
CA GLU A 212 -27.66 12.14 30.98
C GLU A 212 -26.78 11.03 31.57
N ALA A 213 -26.89 10.82 32.89
CA ALA A 213 -26.27 9.68 33.59
C ALA A 213 -27.26 8.79 34.36
N ASP A 214 -28.56 8.88 34.09
CA ASP A 214 -29.58 8.00 34.69
C ASP A 214 -30.39 7.29 33.59
N GLY A 215 -29.82 6.22 33.06
CA GLY A 215 -30.39 5.51 31.91
C GLY A 215 -29.65 4.24 31.53
N ARG A 216 -29.16 3.47 32.51
CA ARG A 216 -28.82 2.05 32.32
C ARG A 216 -29.32 1.26 33.52
N SER A 217 -30.55 0.76 33.40
CA SER A 217 -31.02 -0.49 34.00
C SER A 217 -31.58 -1.35 32.89
#